data_AF-A0A4S4BWB5-F1
#
_entry.id   AF-A0A4S4BWB5-F1
#
_cell.length_a   1.000
_cell.length_b   1.000
_cell.length_c   1.000
_cell.angle_alpha   90.00
_cell.angle_beta   90.00
_cell.angle_gamma   90.00
#
_symmetry.space_group_name_H-M   'P 1'
#
loop_
_entity.id
_entity.type
_entity.pdbx_description
1 polymer ?
#
loop_
_entity_poly.entity_id
_entity_poly.type
_entity_poly.pdbx_seq_one_letter_code
_entity_poly.pdbx_strand_id
1 'polypeptide(L)'
;MDKDAGKPCTNLKSDYSCSIHKSLRQHGYKGCTVFDCFGAGQKVSNVTFEGINWRKDTDIAKKMFDVFPIMQQLHEMLWYLTEALTLKASRLIHSELHFALDKTEQLTKLRADSLIDLDIPLHRKEVNTLLLKTSELVRKESLLQYKSSINRRKIDHRGADLMGANLRGADLKGANLRGAYLIAADLQYADLRFADFIGADLRDADIRGADLTGSIFLTQVQINSAKGDASTKIPILLSRPTHWFE
;
A
#
# COMPACT_ATOMS: atom_id res chain seq x y z
N MET A 1 9.02 3.43 21.39
CA MET A 1 8.31 4.45 22.21
C MET A 1 6.89 3.96 22.28
N ASP A 2 6.48 3.46 23.43
CA ASP A 2 5.14 2.92 23.61
C ASP A 2 4.24 4.05 24.10
N LYS A 3 3.23 4.37 23.29
CA LYS A 3 2.21 5.37 23.61
C LYS A 3 0.86 4.82 23.19
N ASP A 4 -0.18 5.23 23.89
CA ASP A 4 -1.55 4.87 23.51
C ASP A 4 -1.92 5.46 22.15
N ALA A 5 -2.87 4.81 21.47
CA ALA A 5 -3.53 5.39 20.32
C ALA A 5 -4.17 6.75 20.68
N GLY A 6 -4.20 7.69 19.73
CA GLY A 6 -4.70 9.05 19.96
C GLY A 6 -3.76 9.99 20.73
N LYS A 7 -2.74 9.47 21.44
CA LYS A 7 -1.71 10.33 22.05
C LYS A 7 -0.72 10.83 20.98
N PRO A 8 -0.44 12.14 20.89
CA PRO A 8 0.53 12.66 19.95
C PRO A 8 1.94 12.12 20.20
N CYS A 9 2.76 12.02 19.15
CA CYS A 9 4.19 11.68 19.30
C CYS A 9 4.90 12.78 20.12
N THR A 10 5.83 12.40 21.01
CA THR A 10 6.61 13.39 21.79
C THR A 10 7.51 14.27 20.93
N ASN A 11 7.85 13.82 19.71
CA ASN A 11 8.58 14.61 18.72
C ASN A 11 7.69 15.54 17.88
N LEU A 12 6.37 15.56 18.10
CA LEU A 12 5.44 16.42 17.38
C LEU A 12 5.51 17.85 17.93
N LYS A 13 6.02 18.77 17.12
CA LYS A 13 6.09 20.19 17.46
C LYS A 13 4.72 20.88 17.39
N SER A 14 4.66 22.11 17.86
CA SER A 14 3.47 22.98 17.78
C SER A 14 3.05 23.30 16.34
N ASP A 15 4.00 23.28 15.40
CA ASP A 15 3.81 23.49 13.96
C ASP A 15 3.44 22.20 13.18
N TYR A 16 3.13 21.10 13.88
CA TYR A 16 2.84 19.77 13.34
C TYR A 16 3.98 19.06 12.62
N SER A 17 5.19 19.62 12.61
CA SER A 17 6.35 18.92 12.06
C SER A 17 7.06 18.08 13.13
N CYS A 18 7.81 17.08 12.67
CA CYS A 18 8.58 16.20 13.54
C CYS A 18 9.96 16.81 13.84
N SER A 19 10.30 16.99 15.12
CA SER A 19 11.58 17.58 15.58
C SER A 19 12.82 16.80 15.11
N ILE A 20 12.68 15.50 14.89
CA ILE A 20 13.76 14.60 14.48
C ILE A 20 13.58 14.04 13.06
N HIS A 21 12.76 14.68 12.21
CA HIS A 21 12.36 14.11 10.91
C HIS A 21 13.56 13.63 10.06
N LYS A 22 14.63 14.42 10.04
CA LYS A 22 15.86 14.12 9.27
C LYS A 22 16.68 12.95 9.83
N SER A 23 16.44 12.55 11.07
CA SER A 23 17.22 11.55 11.78
C SER A 23 16.38 10.38 12.32
N LEU A 24 15.16 10.19 11.79
CA LEU A 24 14.21 9.18 12.28
C LEU A 24 14.81 7.77 12.28
N ARG A 25 15.53 7.38 11.21
CA ARG A 25 16.12 6.03 11.10
C ARG A 25 17.23 5.81 12.12
N GLN A 26 18.10 6.80 12.34
CA GLN A 26 19.18 6.76 13.33
C GLN A 26 18.64 6.60 14.75
N HIS A 27 17.43 7.14 15.01
CA HIS A 27 16.75 7.03 16.31
C HIS A 27 15.79 5.83 16.40
N GLY A 28 15.83 4.89 15.44
CA GLY A 28 15.01 3.67 15.47
C GLY A 28 13.55 3.85 15.01
N TYR A 29 13.15 5.01 14.52
CA TYR A 29 11.79 5.29 14.03
C TYR A 29 11.58 4.85 12.58
N LYS A 30 12.02 3.64 12.21
CA LYS A 30 11.85 3.11 10.84
C LYS A 30 10.39 3.16 10.41
N GLY A 31 9.45 2.78 11.28
CA GLY A 31 8.01 2.84 11.02
C GLY A 31 7.50 4.23 10.60
N CYS A 32 8.02 5.30 11.19
CA CYS A 32 7.65 6.67 10.82
C CYS A 32 8.19 7.09 9.45
N THR A 33 9.27 6.46 8.96
CA THR A 33 9.84 6.77 7.64
C THR A 33 9.17 6.04 6.49
N VAL A 34 8.32 5.06 6.80
CA VAL A 34 7.64 4.25 5.79
C VAL A 34 6.13 4.46 5.81
N PHE A 35 5.59 5.19 6.80
CA PHE A 35 4.16 5.46 6.90
C PHE A 35 3.67 6.32 5.72
N ASP A 36 2.55 5.91 5.12
CA ASP A 36 1.78 6.70 4.16
C ASP A 36 0.29 6.59 4.51
N CYS A 37 -0.43 7.67 4.30
CA CYS A 37 -1.88 7.74 4.46
C CYS A 37 -2.61 7.94 3.13
N PHE A 38 -1.91 7.91 1.99
CA PHE A 38 -2.48 8.07 0.65
C PHE A 38 -3.26 9.40 0.48
N GLY A 39 -2.87 10.43 1.25
CA GLY A 39 -3.56 11.73 1.28
C GLY A 39 -4.76 11.81 2.23
N ALA A 40 -5.11 10.74 2.94
CA ALA A 40 -6.24 10.73 3.86
C ALA A 40 -6.08 11.76 4.99
N GLY A 41 -4.85 12.01 5.46
CA GLY A 41 -4.59 13.01 6.50
C GLY A 41 -5.04 14.41 6.08
N GLN A 42 -4.63 14.84 4.88
CA GLN A 42 -5.03 16.13 4.31
C GLN A 42 -6.53 16.16 4.02
N LYS A 43 -7.12 15.05 3.56
CA LYS A 43 -8.57 14.95 3.34
C LYS A 43 -9.34 15.17 4.63
N VAL A 44 -8.94 14.52 5.72
CA VAL A 44 -9.58 14.69 7.02
C VAL A 44 -9.38 16.11 7.54
N SER A 45 -8.14 16.59 7.61
CA SER A 45 -7.84 17.88 8.25
C SER A 45 -8.41 19.07 7.49
N ASN A 46 -8.23 19.11 6.16
CA ASN A 46 -8.51 20.31 5.38
C ASN A 46 -9.89 20.30 4.73
N VAL A 47 -10.46 19.12 4.47
CA VAL A 47 -11.74 18.99 3.75
C VAL A 47 -12.83 18.57 4.72
N THR A 48 -12.69 17.44 5.43
CA THR A 48 -13.76 16.94 6.32
C THR A 48 -13.96 17.83 7.55
N PHE A 49 -12.90 18.43 8.07
CA PHE A 49 -12.93 19.30 9.26
C PHE A 49 -12.50 20.74 8.95
N GLU A 50 -12.44 21.13 7.68
CA GLU A 50 -12.28 22.53 7.24
C GLU A 50 -11.09 23.29 7.87
N GLY A 51 -9.99 22.58 8.17
CA GLY A 51 -8.79 23.15 8.76
C GLY A 51 -8.86 23.37 10.28
N ILE A 52 -9.89 22.88 10.96
CA ILE A 52 -10.02 23.00 12.41
C ILE A 52 -8.89 22.24 13.12
N ASN A 53 -8.30 22.91 14.09
CA ASN A 53 -7.16 22.41 14.86
C ASN A 53 -7.64 21.49 16.01
N TRP A 54 -7.34 20.19 15.89
CA TRP A 54 -7.64 19.18 16.91
C TRP A 54 -7.04 19.46 18.31
N ARG A 55 -5.98 20.28 18.43
CA ARG A 55 -5.41 20.65 19.73
C ARG A 55 -6.28 21.61 20.53
N LYS A 56 -7.25 22.29 19.90
CA LYS A 56 -8.10 23.31 20.54
C LYS A 56 -9.40 22.74 21.10
N ASP A 57 -9.83 21.58 20.62
CA ASP A 57 -11.12 20.99 20.94
C ASP A 57 -10.99 19.46 21.01
N THR A 58 -11.21 18.91 22.20
CA THR A 58 -11.06 17.48 22.49
C THR A 58 -12.11 16.62 21.80
N ASP A 59 -13.32 17.14 21.59
CA ASP A 59 -14.41 16.41 20.94
C ASP A 59 -14.16 16.32 19.43
N ILE A 60 -13.70 17.43 18.84
CA ILE A 60 -13.24 17.44 17.45
C ILE A 60 -12.04 16.52 17.27
N ALA A 61 -11.08 16.52 18.19
CA ALA A 61 -9.92 15.63 18.14
C ALA A 61 -10.35 14.15 18.09
N LYS A 62 -11.24 13.74 19.00
CA LYS A 62 -11.76 12.38 19.04
C LYS A 62 -12.42 12.01 17.71
N LYS A 63 -13.29 12.87 17.20
CA LYS A 63 -14.00 12.64 15.93
C LYS A 63 -13.05 12.55 14.73
N MET A 64 -12.02 13.39 14.68
CA MET A 64 -10.98 13.33 13.64
C MET A 64 -10.21 12.00 13.70
N PHE A 65 -9.89 11.53 14.91
CA PHE A 65 -9.17 10.26 15.10
C PHE A 65 -10.04 9.05 14.75
N ASP A 66 -11.35 9.11 14.97
CA ASP A 66 -12.29 8.06 14.56
C ASP A 66 -12.49 8.02 13.04
N VAL A 67 -12.53 9.20 12.39
CA VAL A 67 -12.68 9.31 10.93
C VAL A 67 -11.40 8.93 10.16
N PHE A 68 -10.22 9.19 10.73
CA PHE A 68 -8.96 9.02 9.99
C PHE A 68 -8.72 7.58 9.47
N PRO A 69 -8.88 6.51 10.28
CA PRO A 69 -8.72 5.14 9.79
C PRO A 69 -9.71 4.78 8.68
N ILE A 70 -10.93 5.33 8.70
CA ILE A 70 -11.94 5.13 7.66
C ILE A 70 -11.47 5.79 6.36
N MET A 71 -11.04 7.05 6.45
CA MET A 71 -10.54 7.80 5.29
C MET A 71 -9.27 7.18 4.71
N GLN A 72 -8.36 6.68 5.55
CA GLN A 72 -7.15 5.98 5.11
C GLN A 72 -7.49 4.76 4.27
N GLN A 73 -8.48 3.96 4.69
CA GLN A 73 -8.91 2.78 3.94
C GLN A 73 -9.56 3.16 2.61
N LEU A 74 -10.38 4.23 2.57
CA LEU A 74 -10.96 4.73 1.32
C LEU A 74 -9.87 5.20 0.35
N HIS A 75 -8.90 5.98 0.82
CA HIS A 75 -7.79 6.48 -0.01
C HIS A 75 -6.85 5.36 -0.49
N GLU A 76 -6.61 4.35 0.34
CA GLU A 76 -5.88 3.15 -0.09
C GLU A 76 -6.61 2.44 -1.25
N MET A 77 -7.93 2.29 -1.15
CA MET A 77 -8.74 1.72 -2.24
C MET A 77 -8.73 2.59 -3.50
N LEU A 78 -8.80 3.91 -3.37
CA LEU A 78 -8.66 4.84 -4.49
C LEU A 78 -7.32 4.65 -5.19
N TRP A 79 -6.24 4.48 -4.44
CA TRP A 79 -4.91 4.23 -4.98
C TRP A 79 -4.88 2.93 -5.81
N TYR A 80 -5.40 1.82 -5.28
CA TYR A 80 -5.47 0.55 -6.02
C TYR A 80 -6.35 0.63 -7.27
N LEU A 81 -7.53 1.26 -7.18
CA LEU A 81 -8.44 1.42 -8.31
C LEU A 81 -7.82 2.31 -9.40
N THR A 82 -7.12 3.37 -9.01
CA THR A 82 -6.41 4.25 -9.93
C THR A 82 -5.31 3.48 -10.67
N GLU A 83 -4.47 2.72 -9.95
CA GLU A 83 -3.48 1.86 -10.61
C GLU A 83 -4.13 0.86 -11.56
N ALA A 84 -5.20 0.19 -11.13
CA ALA A 84 -5.92 -0.78 -11.96
C ALA A 84 -6.41 -0.19 -13.29
N LEU A 85 -6.81 1.09 -13.32
CA LEU A 85 -7.23 1.79 -14.55
C LEU A 85 -6.07 2.15 -15.49
N THR A 86 -4.82 2.14 -15.00
CA THR A 86 -3.63 2.36 -15.85
C THR A 86 -3.17 1.11 -16.60
N LEU A 87 -3.64 -0.07 -16.17
CA LEU A 87 -3.19 -1.34 -16.70
C LEU A 87 -3.91 -1.68 -18.01
N LYS A 88 -3.16 -2.10 -19.04
CA LYS A 88 -3.76 -2.50 -20.32
C LYS A 88 -4.63 -3.77 -20.17
N ALA A 89 -4.17 -4.71 -19.34
CA ALA A 89 -4.85 -5.98 -19.08
C ALA A 89 -6.28 -5.82 -18.54
N SER A 90 -6.57 -4.77 -17.77
CA SER A 90 -7.86 -4.55 -17.11
C SER A 90 -8.87 -3.80 -17.98
N ARG A 91 -8.53 -3.43 -19.22
CA ARG A 91 -9.40 -2.62 -20.11
C ARG A 91 -10.83 -3.16 -20.23
N LEU A 92 -11.01 -4.48 -20.20
CA LEU A 92 -12.32 -5.13 -20.29
C LEU A 92 -13.25 -4.89 -19.08
N ILE A 93 -12.70 -4.46 -17.94
CA ILE A 93 -13.44 -4.17 -16.71
C ILE A 93 -13.31 -2.70 -16.27
N HIS A 94 -12.86 -1.80 -17.17
CA HIS A 94 -12.67 -0.38 -16.85
C HIS A 94 -13.97 0.30 -16.45
N SER A 95 -15.12 -0.09 -17.01
CA SER A 95 -16.39 0.52 -16.65
C SER A 95 -16.72 0.28 -15.17
N GLU A 96 -16.52 -0.95 -14.69
CA GLU A 96 -16.74 -1.32 -13.29
C GLU A 96 -15.69 -0.69 -12.36
N LEU A 97 -14.43 -0.60 -12.82
CA LEU A 97 -13.36 0.06 -12.07
C LEU A 97 -13.63 1.57 -11.91
N HIS A 98 -14.06 2.26 -12.96
CA HIS A 98 -14.46 3.67 -12.88
C HIS A 98 -15.64 3.86 -11.94
N PHE A 99 -16.67 3.02 -12.05
CA PHE A 99 -17.82 3.09 -11.13
C PHE A 99 -17.39 2.91 -9.67
N ALA A 100 -16.51 1.96 -9.38
CA ALA A 100 -15.99 1.75 -8.02
C ALA A 100 -15.10 2.91 -7.55
N LEU A 101 -14.30 3.49 -8.44
CA LEU A 101 -13.48 4.67 -8.14
C LEU A 101 -14.38 5.85 -7.76
N ASP A 102 -15.33 6.20 -8.62
CA ASP A 102 -16.27 7.31 -8.41
C ASP A 102 -17.06 7.10 -7.11
N LYS A 103 -17.60 5.88 -6.88
CA LYS A 103 -18.30 5.54 -5.64
C LYS A 103 -17.40 5.77 -4.42
N THR A 104 -16.16 5.27 -4.46
CA THR A 104 -15.20 5.44 -3.36
C THR A 104 -14.86 6.92 -3.14
N GLU A 105 -14.68 7.71 -4.20
CA GLU A 105 -14.43 9.14 -4.10
C GLU A 105 -15.59 9.90 -3.46
N GLN A 106 -16.83 9.54 -3.80
CA GLN A 106 -18.01 10.15 -3.17
C GLN A 106 -18.10 9.82 -1.68
N LEU A 107 -17.73 8.59 -1.27
CA LEU A 107 -17.65 8.25 0.15
C LEU A 107 -16.66 9.16 0.90
N THR A 108 -15.53 9.54 0.29
CA THR A 108 -14.57 10.46 0.93
C THR A 108 -15.13 11.87 1.18
N LYS A 109 -16.23 12.24 0.53
CA LYS A 109 -16.86 13.57 0.63
C LYS A 109 -17.99 13.61 1.66
N LEU A 110 -18.32 12.47 2.28
CA LEU A 110 -19.31 12.42 3.34
C LEU A 110 -18.86 13.22 4.57
N ARG A 111 -19.83 13.68 5.36
CA ARG A 111 -19.55 14.34 6.64
C ARG A 111 -19.00 13.33 7.64
N ALA A 112 -18.31 13.83 8.66
CA ALA A 112 -17.68 13.02 9.70
C ALA A 112 -18.62 11.99 10.35
N ASP A 113 -19.86 12.35 10.70
CA ASP A 113 -20.82 11.40 11.30
C ASP A 113 -21.16 10.25 10.34
N SER A 114 -21.46 10.59 9.09
CA SER A 114 -21.79 9.59 8.06
C SER A 114 -20.60 8.70 7.71
N LEU A 115 -19.37 9.22 7.81
CA LEU A 115 -18.15 8.43 7.63
C LEU A 115 -18.01 7.37 8.73
N ILE A 116 -18.27 7.74 9.99
CA ILE A 116 -18.19 6.84 11.14
C ILE A 116 -19.18 5.67 11.01
N ASP A 117 -20.36 5.93 10.45
CA ASP A 117 -21.40 4.92 10.24
C ASP A 117 -21.21 4.07 8.97
N LEU A 118 -20.15 4.28 8.19
CA LEU A 118 -19.90 3.52 6.97
C LEU A 118 -19.54 2.06 7.25
N ASP A 119 -20.18 1.15 6.52
CA ASP A 119 -19.73 -0.24 6.39
C ASP A 119 -18.53 -0.31 5.43
N ILE A 120 -17.36 0.10 5.93
CA ILE A 120 -16.09 0.01 5.21
C ILE A 120 -15.74 -1.44 4.83
N PRO A 121 -15.93 -2.46 5.69
CA PRO A 121 -15.72 -3.85 5.30
C PRO A 121 -16.52 -4.28 4.06
N LEU A 122 -17.80 -3.89 3.95
CA LEU A 122 -18.61 -4.18 2.77
C LEU A 122 -18.07 -3.50 1.52
N HIS A 123 -17.80 -2.18 1.59
CA HIS A 123 -17.25 -1.45 0.44
C HIS A 123 -15.88 -2.00 0.00
N ARG A 124 -15.02 -2.37 0.96
CA ARG A 124 -13.73 -3.03 0.69
C ARG A 124 -13.92 -4.36 -0.02
N LYS A 125 -14.92 -5.16 0.35
CA LYS A 125 -15.21 -6.44 -0.31
C LYS A 125 -15.61 -6.25 -1.78
N GLU A 126 -16.42 -5.22 -2.07
CA GLU A 126 -16.82 -4.87 -3.43
C GLU A 126 -15.60 -4.48 -4.29
N VAL A 127 -14.78 -3.53 -3.80
CA VAL A 127 -13.55 -3.10 -4.47
C VAL A 127 -12.59 -4.28 -4.67
N ASN A 128 -12.38 -5.09 -3.63
CA ASN A 128 -11.48 -6.24 -3.68
C ASN A 128 -11.90 -7.27 -4.75
N THR A 129 -13.20 -7.40 -5.05
CA THR A 129 -13.68 -8.27 -6.13
C THR A 129 -13.14 -7.81 -7.49
N LEU A 130 -13.11 -6.50 -7.73
CA LEU A 130 -12.54 -5.93 -8.96
C LEU A 130 -11.02 -6.07 -8.99
N LEU A 131 -10.33 -5.78 -7.87
CA LEU A 131 -8.88 -5.90 -7.79
C LEU A 131 -8.40 -7.33 -8.02
N LEU A 132 -9.12 -8.35 -7.51
CA LEU A 132 -8.84 -9.75 -7.81
C LEU A 132 -9.00 -10.06 -9.31
N LYS A 133 -10.05 -9.55 -9.97
CA LYS A 133 -10.23 -9.70 -11.42
C LYS A 133 -9.07 -9.04 -12.18
N THR A 134 -8.66 -7.84 -11.79
CA THR A 134 -7.49 -7.16 -12.35
C THR A 134 -6.24 -8.03 -12.24
N SER A 135 -5.95 -8.61 -11.07
CA SER A 135 -4.79 -9.48 -10.88
C SER A 135 -4.82 -10.72 -11.79
N GLU A 136 -5.98 -11.37 -11.98
CA GLU A 136 -6.09 -12.48 -12.93
C GLU A 136 -5.83 -12.05 -14.37
N LEU A 137 -6.33 -10.88 -14.79
CA LEU A 137 -6.13 -10.36 -16.14
C LEU A 137 -4.65 -10.05 -16.41
N VAL A 138 -3.98 -9.39 -15.48
CA VAL A 138 -2.53 -9.07 -15.57
C VAL A 138 -1.70 -10.35 -15.67
N ARG A 139 -2.02 -11.36 -14.86
CA ARG A 139 -1.35 -12.67 -14.93
C ARG A 139 -1.55 -13.35 -16.28
N LYS A 140 -2.78 -13.34 -16.78
CA LYS A 140 -3.10 -13.93 -18.09
C LYS A 140 -2.33 -13.24 -19.22
N GLU A 141 -2.27 -11.90 -19.22
CA GLU A 141 -1.50 -11.13 -20.21
C GLU A 141 -0.01 -11.46 -20.15
N SER A 142 0.56 -11.56 -18.94
CA SER A 142 1.97 -11.94 -18.73
C SER A 142 2.31 -13.33 -19.27
N LEU A 143 1.43 -14.33 -19.06
CA LEU A 143 1.63 -15.68 -19.58
C LEU A 143 1.71 -15.70 -21.13
N LEU A 144 0.87 -14.90 -21.79
CA LEU A 144 0.84 -14.79 -23.24
C LEU A 144 2.09 -14.08 -23.78
N GLN A 145 2.54 -13.01 -23.12
CA GLN A 145 3.66 -12.19 -23.59
C GLN A 145 5.00 -12.92 -23.50
N TYR A 146 5.21 -13.74 -22.47
CA TYR A 146 6.54 -14.30 -22.18
C TYR A 146 6.74 -15.76 -22.62
N LYS A 147 5.79 -16.34 -23.38
CA LYS A 147 5.82 -17.75 -23.80
C LYS A 147 6.17 -18.71 -22.64
N SER A 148 5.85 -18.31 -21.41
CA SER A 148 6.07 -19.15 -20.25
C SER A 148 5.20 -20.39 -20.41
N SER A 149 5.75 -21.56 -20.08
CA SER A 149 5.08 -22.86 -20.11
C SER A 149 3.58 -22.73 -19.81
N ILE A 150 2.75 -23.24 -20.72
CA ILE A 150 1.29 -23.36 -20.52
C ILE A 150 0.96 -24.16 -19.24
N ASN A 151 1.94 -24.95 -18.74
CA ASN A 151 1.86 -25.71 -17.50
C ASN A 151 2.47 -25.00 -16.27
N ARG A 152 2.79 -23.71 -16.33
CA ARG A 152 3.27 -22.96 -15.16
C ARG A 152 2.14 -22.89 -14.14
N ARG A 153 2.30 -23.62 -13.03
CA ARG A 153 1.36 -23.62 -11.91
C ARG A 153 1.23 -22.19 -11.35
N LYS A 154 0.00 -21.75 -11.09
CA LYS A 154 -0.28 -20.51 -10.36
C LYS A 154 0.43 -20.57 -9.01
N ILE A 155 1.32 -19.62 -8.77
CA ILE A 155 2.00 -19.47 -7.48
C ILE A 155 1.07 -18.68 -6.57
N ASP A 156 0.47 -19.36 -5.60
CA ASP A 156 -0.45 -18.75 -4.65
C ASP A 156 0.13 -18.79 -3.24
N HIS A 157 0.54 -17.62 -2.75
CA HIS A 157 1.08 -17.38 -1.42
C HIS A 157 0.22 -16.36 -0.67
N ARG A 158 -1.07 -16.27 -1.00
CA ARG A 158 -2.00 -15.39 -0.29
C ARG A 158 -2.02 -15.71 1.19
N GLY A 159 -1.73 -14.72 2.03
CA GLY A 159 -1.69 -14.87 3.49
C GLY A 159 -0.60 -15.81 3.99
N ALA A 160 0.36 -16.19 3.15
CA ALA A 160 1.41 -17.12 3.55
C ALA A 160 2.34 -16.47 4.58
N ASP A 161 2.73 -17.24 5.58
CA ASP A 161 3.84 -16.90 6.45
C ASP A 161 5.15 -17.28 5.74
N LEU A 162 5.89 -16.26 5.31
CA LEU A 162 7.17 -16.36 4.63
C LEU A 162 8.23 -15.54 5.38
N MET A 163 8.04 -15.31 6.68
CA MET A 163 8.97 -14.51 7.48
C MET A 163 10.34 -15.20 7.51
N GLY A 164 11.40 -14.45 7.17
CA GLY A 164 12.76 -14.98 7.11
C GLY A 164 12.99 -16.06 6.05
N ALA A 165 12.02 -16.33 5.16
CA ALA A 165 12.15 -17.38 4.16
C ALA A 165 13.30 -17.08 3.18
N ASN A 166 14.04 -18.12 2.79
CA ASN A 166 15.01 -18.02 1.71
C ASN A 166 14.31 -18.25 0.37
N LEU A 167 14.04 -17.16 -0.34
CA LEU A 167 13.42 -17.08 -1.67
C LEU A 167 14.39 -16.46 -2.69
N ARG A 168 15.70 -16.53 -2.41
CA ARG A 168 16.74 -15.98 -3.27
C ARG A 168 16.69 -16.62 -4.65
N GLY A 169 16.59 -15.79 -5.69
CA GLY A 169 16.50 -16.24 -7.08
C GLY A 169 15.19 -16.96 -7.41
N ALA A 170 14.19 -16.94 -6.53
CA ALA A 170 12.93 -17.64 -6.77
C ALA A 170 12.19 -17.04 -7.97
N ASP A 171 11.61 -17.91 -8.80
CA ASP A 171 10.73 -17.49 -9.89
C ASP A 171 9.30 -17.30 -9.37
N LEU A 172 9.02 -16.10 -8.85
CA LEU A 172 7.74 -15.68 -8.28
C LEU A 172 6.93 -14.82 -9.25
N LYS A 173 7.24 -14.88 -10.55
CA LYS A 173 6.54 -14.12 -11.57
C LYS A 173 5.05 -14.49 -11.58
N GLY A 174 4.20 -13.46 -11.51
CA GLY A 174 2.75 -13.62 -11.41
C GLY A 174 2.27 -14.22 -10.09
N ALA A 175 3.09 -14.24 -9.03
CA ALA A 175 2.66 -14.78 -7.75
C ALA A 175 1.51 -13.95 -7.12
N ASN A 176 0.61 -14.66 -6.45
CA ASN A 176 -0.33 -14.03 -5.52
C ASN A 176 0.36 -13.87 -4.17
N LEU A 177 0.82 -12.67 -3.82
CA LEU A 177 1.44 -12.36 -2.53
C LEU A 177 0.51 -11.57 -1.62
N ARG A 178 -0.79 -11.51 -1.93
CA ARG A 178 -1.76 -10.75 -1.16
C ARG A 178 -1.74 -11.14 0.31
N GLY A 179 -1.47 -10.20 1.20
CA GLY A 179 -1.42 -10.45 2.64
C GLY A 179 -0.28 -11.36 3.10
N ALA A 180 0.69 -11.70 2.25
CA ALA A 180 1.83 -12.53 2.64
C ALA A 180 2.72 -11.79 3.64
N TYR A 181 3.21 -12.50 4.66
CA TYR A 181 4.19 -11.99 5.60
C TYR A 181 5.60 -12.29 5.10
N LEU A 182 6.24 -11.32 4.42
CA LEU A 182 7.60 -11.44 3.86
C LEU A 182 8.64 -10.76 4.77
N ILE A 183 8.32 -10.57 6.05
CA ILE A 183 9.18 -9.84 6.99
C ILE A 183 10.55 -10.52 7.05
N ALA A 184 11.61 -9.76 6.77
CA ALA A 184 12.98 -10.25 6.71
C ALA A 184 13.24 -11.43 5.75
N ALA A 185 12.34 -11.71 4.79
CA ALA A 185 12.58 -12.72 3.76
C ALA A 185 13.75 -12.35 2.85
N ASP A 186 14.53 -13.33 2.41
CA ASP A 186 15.56 -13.14 1.38
C ASP A 186 14.94 -13.35 0.00
N LEU A 187 14.65 -12.25 -0.70
CA LEU A 187 14.12 -12.22 -2.06
C LEU A 187 15.18 -11.74 -3.06
N GLN A 188 16.47 -11.79 -2.70
CA GLN A 188 17.53 -11.29 -3.57
C GLN A 188 17.48 -11.99 -4.93
N TYR A 189 17.56 -11.23 -6.01
CA TYR A 189 17.50 -11.74 -7.39
C TYR A 189 16.21 -12.49 -7.77
N ALA A 190 15.15 -12.43 -6.95
CA ALA A 190 13.88 -13.06 -7.28
C ALA A 190 13.22 -12.40 -8.50
N ASP A 191 12.57 -13.19 -9.34
CA ASP A 191 11.68 -12.68 -10.40
C ASP A 191 10.29 -12.48 -9.80
N LEU A 192 9.92 -11.24 -9.50
CA LEU A 192 8.63 -10.85 -8.92
C LEU A 192 7.72 -10.17 -9.95
N ARG A 193 8.08 -10.21 -11.24
CA ARG A 193 7.34 -9.48 -12.27
C ARG A 193 5.87 -9.88 -12.26
N PHE A 194 4.98 -8.91 -12.36
CA PHE A 194 3.53 -9.13 -12.40
C PHE A 194 2.94 -9.79 -11.14
N ALA A 195 3.66 -9.83 -10.01
CA ALA A 195 3.11 -10.29 -8.74
C ALA A 195 2.11 -9.27 -8.14
N ASP A 196 1.14 -9.78 -7.39
CA ASP A 196 0.12 -8.99 -6.67
C ASP A 196 0.51 -8.82 -5.21
N PHE A 197 0.72 -7.57 -4.77
CA PHE A 197 1.25 -7.22 -3.45
C PHE A 197 0.22 -6.63 -2.47
N ILE A 198 -1.10 -6.67 -2.74
CA ILE A 198 -2.07 -6.04 -1.82
C ILE A 198 -1.93 -6.61 -0.41
N GLY A 199 -1.61 -5.73 0.55
CA GLY A 199 -1.46 -6.08 1.96
C GLY A 199 -0.25 -6.96 2.30
N ALA A 200 0.66 -7.22 1.36
CA ALA A 200 1.90 -7.93 1.66
C ALA A 200 2.79 -7.10 2.60
N ASP A 201 3.43 -7.75 3.57
CA ASP A 201 4.33 -7.10 4.51
C ASP A 201 5.79 -7.34 4.12
N LEU A 202 6.46 -6.30 3.61
CA LEU A 202 7.86 -6.36 3.15
C LEU A 202 8.85 -5.76 4.17
N ARG A 203 8.45 -5.58 5.44
CA ARG A 203 9.34 -4.99 6.44
C ARG A 203 10.66 -5.75 6.54
N ASP A 204 11.76 -5.05 6.29
CA ASP A 204 13.13 -5.57 6.28
C ASP A 204 13.39 -6.74 5.30
N ALA A 205 12.45 -7.04 4.38
CA ALA A 205 12.63 -8.01 3.29
C ALA A 205 13.78 -7.56 2.37
N ASP A 206 14.63 -8.49 1.94
CA ASP A 206 15.77 -8.20 1.09
C ASP A 206 15.43 -8.45 -0.38
N ILE A 207 15.18 -7.37 -1.12
CA ILE A 207 14.81 -7.41 -2.54
C ILE A 207 15.95 -6.96 -3.46
N ARG A 208 17.20 -6.93 -2.97
CA ARG A 208 18.36 -6.51 -3.78
C ARG A 208 18.50 -7.37 -5.04
N GLY A 209 18.60 -6.72 -6.19
CA GLY A 209 18.64 -7.40 -7.50
C GLY A 209 17.33 -8.06 -7.95
N ALA A 210 16.25 -8.01 -7.17
CA ALA A 210 14.97 -8.57 -7.59
C ALA A 210 14.34 -7.75 -8.74
N ASP A 211 13.53 -8.41 -9.57
CA ASP A 211 12.79 -7.77 -10.67
C ASP A 211 11.30 -7.67 -10.33
N LEU A 212 10.85 -6.51 -9.87
CA LEU A 212 9.44 -6.22 -9.58
C LEU A 212 8.72 -5.54 -10.77
N THR A 213 9.29 -5.55 -11.98
CA THR A 213 8.71 -4.87 -13.14
C THR A 213 7.30 -5.38 -13.43
N GLY A 214 6.33 -4.47 -13.53
CA GLY A 214 4.93 -4.82 -13.81
C GLY A 214 4.21 -5.51 -12.64
N SER A 215 4.83 -5.65 -11.47
CA SER A 215 4.11 -5.96 -10.23
C SER A 215 3.03 -4.92 -10.00
N ILE A 216 1.90 -5.37 -9.47
CA ILE A 216 0.72 -4.54 -9.29
C ILE A 216 0.39 -4.40 -7.84
N PHE A 217 -0.23 -3.27 -7.50
CA PHE A 217 -0.70 -2.95 -6.17
C PHE A 217 0.42 -2.92 -5.12
N LEU A 218 1.63 -2.58 -5.58
CA LEU A 218 2.81 -2.39 -4.75
C LEU A 218 2.93 -0.91 -4.39
N THR A 219 2.95 -0.61 -3.09
CA THR A 219 2.92 0.76 -2.57
C THR A 219 4.32 1.29 -2.28
N GLN A 220 4.45 2.62 -2.21
CA GLN A 220 5.70 3.26 -1.80
C GLN A 220 6.10 2.86 -0.37
N VAL A 221 5.13 2.63 0.52
CA VAL A 221 5.34 2.12 1.88
C VAL A 221 6.11 0.80 1.86
N GLN A 222 5.63 -0.15 1.05
CA GLN A 222 6.23 -1.47 0.93
C GLN A 222 7.68 -1.38 0.44
N ILE A 223 7.93 -0.57 -0.60
CA ILE A 223 9.28 -0.29 -1.10
C ILE A 223 10.16 0.39 -0.04
N ASN A 224 9.65 1.41 0.66
CA ASN A 224 10.40 2.13 1.70
C ASN A 224 10.75 1.24 2.91
N SER A 225 9.98 0.18 3.13
CA SER A 225 10.17 -0.79 4.22
C SER A 225 11.12 -1.94 3.91
N ALA A 226 11.37 -2.19 2.61
CA ALA A 226 12.26 -3.24 2.14
C ALA A 226 13.71 -2.74 1.98
N LYS A 227 14.64 -3.69 1.88
CA LYS A 227 16.05 -3.45 1.56
C LYS A 227 16.24 -3.71 0.08
N GLY A 228 16.48 -2.65 -0.68
CA GLY A 228 16.85 -2.71 -2.08
C GLY A 228 18.15 -1.96 -2.34
N ASP A 229 18.50 -1.85 -3.61
CA ASP A 229 19.71 -1.22 -4.11
C ASP A 229 19.49 -0.67 -5.53
N ALA A 230 20.56 -0.21 -6.19
CA ALA A 230 20.51 0.27 -7.56
C ALA A 230 20.09 -0.82 -8.58
N SER A 231 20.33 -2.10 -8.27
CA SER A 231 20.05 -3.23 -9.17
C SER A 231 18.61 -3.73 -9.09
N THR A 232 17.93 -3.49 -7.97
CA THR A 232 16.51 -3.79 -7.75
C THR A 232 15.66 -3.10 -8.81
N LYS A 233 14.77 -3.78 -9.54
CA LYS A 233 13.88 -3.12 -10.51
C LYS A 233 12.50 -2.93 -9.90
N ILE A 234 11.98 -1.71 -9.91
CA ILE A 234 10.67 -1.37 -9.35
C ILE A 234 9.73 -0.81 -10.45
N PRO A 235 8.40 -0.90 -10.27
CA PRO A 235 7.44 -0.23 -11.15
C PRO A 235 7.74 1.27 -11.30
N ILE A 236 7.50 1.82 -12.50
CA ILE A 236 7.85 3.21 -12.85
C ILE A 236 7.12 4.27 -12.02
N LEU A 237 5.97 3.93 -11.45
CA LEU A 237 5.19 4.82 -10.59
C LEU A 237 5.74 4.93 -9.16
N LEU A 238 6.72 4.10 -8.81
CA LEU A 238 7.35 4.10 -7.49
C LEU A 238 8.74 4.74 -7.56
N SER A 239 9.13 5.38 -6.47
CA SER A 239 10.44 6.00 -6.31
C SER A 239 11.38 5.10 -5.51
N ARG A 240 12.65 5.08 -5.89
CA ARG A 240 13.69 4.41 -5.09
C ARG A 240 13.88 5.17 -3.77
N PRO A 241 13.86 4.50 -2.62
CA PRO A 241 14.17 5.13 -1.35
C PRO A 241 15.62 5.62 -1.32
N THR A 242 15.87 6.80 -0.77
CA THR A 242 17.24 7.37 -0.68
C THR A 242 18.19 6.49 0.14
N HIS A 243 17.67 5.78 1.15
CA HIS A 243 18.45 4.91 2.01
C HIS A 243 18.90 3.59 1.35
N TRP A 244 18.52 3.34 0.09
CA TRP A 244 19.07 2.22 -0.70
C TRP A 244 20.44 2.53 -1.31
N PHE A 245 20.88 3.79 -1.20
CA PHE A 245 22.18 4.26 -1.71
C PHE A 245 23.19 4.52 -0.59
N GLU A 246 22.82 4.22 0.66
CA GLU A 246 23.68 4.32 1.85
C GLU A 246 24.57 3.09 2.04
#